data_AF-A0A519TRV2-F1
#
_entry.id   AF-A0A519TRV2-F1
#
_cell.length_a   1.000
_cell.length_b   1.000
_cell.length_c   1.000
_cell.angle_alpha   90.00
_cell.angle_beta   90.00
_cell.angle_gamma   90.00
#
_symmetry.space_group_name_H-M   'P 1'
#
loop_
_entity.id
_entity.type
_entity.pdbx_description
1 polymer ?
#
loop_
_entity_poly.entity_id
_entity_poly.type
_entity_poly.pdbx_seq_one_letter_code
_entity_poly.pdbx_strand_id
1 'polypeptide(L)'
;AERFPEDFMFELNTEEQKILRSQFGTLRHGAHSKYNIMAFTEQGVAMLSSVLNSTRAIEVNIQIIRIFTKMRHVLSDNTEIRLEIEKIKGKLDNQDKNMEIVFRYLDELLEKEEKPAPKRTRIGFKPDEL
;
A
#
# COMPACT_ATOMS: atom_id res chain seq x y z
N ALA A 1 0.30 -22.19 -6.46
CA ALA A 1 -0.48 -20.93 -6.38
C ALA A 1 -0.70 -20.47 -4.94
N GLU A 2 -0.74 -21.36 -3.94
CA GLU A 2 -1.02 -20.99 -2.53
C GLU A 2 -0.12 -19.86 -1.96
N ARG A 3 1.17 -19.84 -2.33
CA ARG A 3 2.12 -18.84 -1.83
C ARG A 3 2.12 -17.50 -2.56
N PHE A 4 1.69 -17.50 -3.83
CA PHE A 4 1.76 -16.33 -4.70
C PHE A 4 0.40 -16.17 -5.36
N PRO A 5 -0.49 -15.38 -4.75
CA PRO A 5 -1.72 -14.96 -5.40
C PRO A 5 -1.41 -13.98 -6.56
N GLU A 6 -2.42 -13.68 -7.37
CA GLU A 6 -2.30 -12.92 -8.62
C GLU A 6 -1.73 -11.49 -8.43
N ASP A 7 -1.97 -10.87 -7.28
CA ASP A 7 -1.41 -9.57 -6.89
C ASP A 7 0.10 -9.62 -6.53
N PHE A 8 0.66 -10.81 -6.32
CA PHE A 8 2.06 -11.03 -5.98
C PHE A 8 2.89 -11.47 -7.19
N MET A 9 2.26 -12.19 -8.12
CA MET A 9 2.94 -12.75 -9.29
C MET A 9 1.94 -12.90 -10.43
N PHE A 10 2.34 -12.46 -11.63
CA PHE A 10 1.53 -12.55 -12.84
C PHE A 10 2.38 -13.02 -14.01
N GLU A 11 1.71 -13.52 -15.05
CA GLU A 11 2.32 -14.01 -16.27
C GLU A 11 2.53 -12.85 -17.26
N LEU A 12 3.75 -12.71 -17.80
CA LEU A 12 4.05 -11.70 -18.80
C LEU A 12 3.49 -12.08 -20.16
N ASN A 13 3.08 -11.07 -20.93
CA ASN A 13 2.64 -11.31 -22.29
C ASN A 13 3.84 -11.57 -23.23
N THR A 14 3.55 -12.12 -24.41
CA THR A 14 4.60 -12.50 -25.36
C THR A 14 5.43 -11.32 -25.84
N GLU A 15 4.85 -10.11 -25.92
CA GLU A 15 5.55 -8.91 -26.38
C GLU A 15 6.48 -8.32 -25.32
N GLU A 16 6.03 -8.23 -24.07
CA GLU A 16 6.81 -7.85 -22.89
C GLU A 16 8.03 -8.76 -22.73
N GLN A 17 7.84 -10.06 -22.97
CA GLN A 17 8.90 -11.04 -22.90
C GLN A 17 9.98 -10.84 -23.99
N LYS A 18 9.64 -10.27 -25.15
CA LYS A 18 10.64 -9.98 -26.20
C LYS A 18 11.61 -8.90 -25.77
N ILE A 19 11.13 -7.90 -25.03
CA ILE A 19 11.91 -6.74 -24.59
C ILE A 19 12.94 -7.13 -23.52
N LEU A 20 12.61 -8.11 -22.67
CA LEU A 20 13.44 -8.52 -21.52
C LEU A 20 14.62 -9.45 -21.86
N ARG A 21 14.83 -9.81 -23.13
CA ARG A 21 15.91 -10.73 -23.53
C ARG A 21 17.01 -10.04 -24.33
N SER A 22 18.24 -10.13 -23.82
CA SER A 22 19.43 -9.62 -24.49
C SER A 22 19.64 -10.28 -25.86
N GLN A 23 19.88 -9.45 -26.87
CA GLN A 23 20.09 -9.81 -28.27
C GLN A 23 21.26 -10.78 -28.47
N PHE A 24 22.24 -10.77 -27.56
CA PHE A 24 23.51 -11.51 -27.68
C PHE A 24 23.65 -12.67 -26.68
N GLY A 25 22.81 -12.74 -25.65
CA GLY A 25 22.98 -13.68 -24.52
C GLY A 25 21.90 -14.75 -24.38
N THR A 26 20.91 -14.81 -25.27
CA THR A 26 19.76 -15.73 -25.10
C THR A 26 19.52 -16.63 -26.31
N LEU A 27 19.06 -17.86 -26.04
CA LEU A 27 18.65 -18.86 -27.04
C LEU A 27 17.62 -18.27 -28.03
N ARG A 28 17.69 -18.72 -29.30
CA ARG A 28 16.84 -18.25 -30.41
C ARG A 28 15.34 -18.23 -30.05
N HIS A 29 14.68 -17.15 -30.47
CA HIS A 29 13.26 -16.85 -30.26
C HIS A 29 12.36 -18.05 -30.57
N GLY A 30 11.47 -18.43 -29.65
CA GLY A 30 10.46 -19.47 -29.86
C GLY A 30 10.97 -20.91 -29.99
N ALA A 31 12.29 -21.16 -30.04
CA ALA A 31 12.81 -22.50 -30.26
C ALA A 31 12.73 -23.42 -29.01
N HIS A 32 12.71 -22.84 -27.80
CA HIS A 32 12.81 -23.62 -26.54
C HIS A 32 11.99 -23.06 -25.37
N SER A 33 11.28 -21.93 -25.51
CA SER A 33 10.44 -21.40 -24.41
C SER A 33 9.09 -22.10 -24.44
N LYS A 34 8.89 -23.07 -23.54
CA LYS A 34 7.66 -23.87 -23.47
C LYS A 34 6.55 -23.19 -22.65
N TYR A 35 6.90 -22.14 -21.90
CA TYR A 35 6.01 -21.40 -21.00
C TYR A 35 6.39 -19.90 -21.01
N ASN A 36 5.43 -19.04 -20.67
CA ASN A 36 5.69 -17.62 -20.48
C ASN A 36 6.37 -17.37 -19.14
N ILE A 37 7.06 -16.24 -19.03
CA ILE A 37 7.80 -15.85 -17.82
C ILE A 37 6.81 -15.29 -16.78
N MET A 38 6.94 -15.75 -15.54
CA MET A 38 6.24 -15.16 -14.39
C MET A 38 7.04 -13.97 -13.85
N ALA A 39 6.40 -12.83 -13.68
CA ALA A 39 6.97 -11.65 -13.05
C ALA A 39 6.41 -11.45 -11.65
N PHE A 40 7.27 -11.01 -10.72
CA PHE A 40 6.87 -10.69 -9.34
C PHE A 40 6.61 -9.20 -9.20
N THR A 41 5.55 -8.86 -8.46
CA THR A 41 5.31 -7.50 -7.98
C THR A 41 6.17 -7.21 -6.75
N GLU A 42 6.17 -5.96 -6.26
CA GLU A 42 6.85 -5.59 -5.02
C GLU A 42 6.45 -6.50 -3.84
N GLN A 43 5.16 -6.83 -3.77
CA GLN A 43 4.62 -7.74 -2.75
C GLN A 43 5.15 -9.16 -2.94
N GLY A 44 5.27 -9.63 -4.18
CA GLY A 44 5.89 -10.91 -4.54
C GLY A 44 7.34 -11.02 -4.11
N VAL A 45 8.13 -9.97 -4.32
CA VAL A 45 9.54 -9.91 -3.89
C VAL A 45 9.65 -9.96 -2.36
N ALA A 46 8.79 -9.23 -1.65
CA ALA A 46 8.72 -9.30 -0.19
C ALA A 46 8.37 -10.74 0.28
N MET A 47 7.43 -11.41 -0.39
CA MET A 47 7.06 -12.78 -0.08
C MET A 47 8.20 -13.79 -0.28
N LEU A 48 9.09 -13.57 -1.26
CA LEU A 48 10.28 -14.42 -1.49
C LEU A 48 11.29 -14.37 -0.34
N SER A 49 11.37 -13.26 0.38
CA SER A 49 12.28 -13.11 1.52
C SER A 49 11.86 -13.92 2.76
N SER A 50 10.68 -14.54 2.73
CA SER A 50 10.16 -15.33 3.83
C SER A 50 10.74 -16.76 3.85
N VAL A 51 11.21 -17.19 5.02
CA VAL A 51 11.80 -18.53 5.22
C VAL A 51 10.74 -19.58 5.60
N LEU A 52 9.60 -19.15 6.15
CA LEU A 52 8.57 -20.06 6.65
C LEU A 52 7.73 -20.65 5.51
N ASN A 53 7.57 -21.98 5.52
CA ASN A 53 6.90 -22.74 4.45
C ASN A 53 5.61 -23.47 4.90
N SER A 54 5.16 -23.30 6.15
CA SER A 54 3.90 -23.91 6.58
C SER A 54 2.70 -23.18 5.97
N THR A 55 1.62 -23.90 5.64
CA THR A 55 0.38 -23.32 5.09
C THR A 55 -0.13 -22.14 5.92
N ARG A 56 -0.14 -22.29 7.25
CA ARG A 56 -0.54 -21.20 8.16
C ARG A 56 0.41 -19.99 8.09
N ALA A 57 1.71 -20.21 7.97
CA ALA A 57 2.67 -19.11 7.87
C ALA A 57 2.54 -18.39 6.52
N ILE A 58 2.28 -19.12 5.43
CA ILE A 58 2.05 -18.56 4.10
C ILE A 58 0.82 -17.64 4.12
N GLU A 59 -0.30 -18.10 4.68
CA GLU A 59 -1.55 -17.34 4.76
C GLU A 59 -1.39 -16.06 5.59
N VAL A 60 -0.78 -16.17 6.78
CA VAL A 60 -0.54 -15.01 7.65
C VAL A 60 0.42 -14.01 7.00
N ASN A 61 1.45 -14.48 6.31
CA ASN A 61 2.40 -13.60 5.63
C ASN A 61 1.74 -12.80 4.50
N ILE A 62 0.91 -13.45 3.68
CA ILE A 62 0.12 -12.77 2.64
C ILE A 62 -0.72 -11.63 3.25
N GLN A 63 -1.39 -11.89 4.38
CA GLN A 63 -2.17 -10.86 5.08
C GLN A 63 -1.30 -9.72 5.60
N ILE A 64 -0.14 -10.01 6.21
CA ILE A 64 0.79 -9.00 6.71
C ILE A 64 1.26 -8.09 5.57
N ILE A 65 1.72 -8.67 4.44
CA ILE A 65 2.22 -7.90 3.30
C ILE A 65 1.12 -6.99 2.72
N ARG A 66 -0.11 -7.48 2.57
CA ARG A 66 -1.25 -6.68 2.08
C ARG A 66 -1.64 -5.55 3.02
N ILE A 67 -1.64 -5.80 4.33
CA ILE A 67 -1.94 -4.77 5.34
C ILE A 67 -0.85 -3.70 5.30
N PHE A 68 0.42 -4.11 5.28
CA PHE A 68 1.53 -3.18 5.25
C PHE A 68 1.53 -2.30 4.00
N THR A 69 1.26 -2.87 2.82
CA THR A 69 1.13 -2.07 1.58
C THR A 69 -0.02 -1.08 1.65
N LYS A 70 -1.19 -1.49 2.16
CA LYS A 70 -2.31 -0.55 2.39
C LYS A 70 -1.96 0.56 3.36
N MET A 71 -1.31 0.24 4.48
CA MET A 71 -0.86 1.24 5.45
C MET A 71 0.12 2.24 4.82
N ARG A 72 1.07 1.75 4.02
CA ARG A 72 2.01 2.59 3.29
C ARG A 72 1.30 3.52 2.30
N HIS A 73 0.33 3.01 1.54
CA HIS A 73 -0.48 3.83 0.64
C HIS A 73 -1.22 4.94 1.38
N VAL A 74 -1.94 4.61 2.46
CA VAL A 74 -2.66 5.62 3.26
C VAL A 74 -1.71 6.71 3.80
N LEU A 75 -0.52 6.33 4.25
CA LEU A 75 0.47 7.31 4.73
C LEU A 75 0.99 8.19 3.58
N SER A 76 1.29 7.61 2.41
CA SER A 76 1.74 8.36 1.25
C SER A 76 0.66 9.31 0.70
N ASP A 77 -0.57 8.82 0.52
CA ASP A 77 -1.69 9.59 -0.01
C ASP A 77 -1.99 10.80 0.90
N ASN A 78 -2.00 10.59 2.23
CA ASN A 78 -2.22 11.67 3.18
C ASN A 78 -1.11 12.73 3.16
N THR A 79 0.15 12.35 2.92
CA THR A 79 1.25 13.31 2.82
C THR A 79 1.20 14.15 1.55
N GLU A 80 0.85 13.55 0.42
CA GLU A 80 0.76 14.25 -0.86
C GLU A 80 -0.42 15.24 -0.85
N ILE A 81 -1.59 14.78 -0.38
CA ILE A 81 -2.78 15.62 -0.22
C ILE A 81 -2.50 16.78 0.73
N ARG A 82 -1.85 16.54 1.88
CA ARG A 82 -1.47 17.62 2.82
C ARG A 82 -0.55 18.65 2.17
N LEU A 83 0.43 18.19 1.40
CA LEU A 83 1.42 19.07 0.77
C LEU A 83 0.83 19.90 -0.38
N GLU A 84 -0.13 19.35 -1.12
CA GLU A 84 -0.90 20.12 -2.10
C GLU A 84 -1.80 21.16 -1.43
N ILE A 85 -2.49 20.80 -0.34
CA ILE A 85 -3.31 21.74 0.44
C ILE A 85 -2.46 22.90 0.98
N GLU A 86 -1.28 22.64 1.54
CA GLU A 86 -0.37 23.70 2.01
C GLU A 86 0.08 24.63 0.87
N LYS A 87 0.42 24.07 -0.30
CA LYS A 87 0.77 24.88 -1.48
C LYS A 87 -0.38 25.76 -1.95
N ILE A 88 -1.61 25.24 -1.91
CA ILE A 88 -2.82 25.98 -2.27
C ILE A 88 -3.06 27.09 -1.24
N LYS A 89 -2.98 26.79 0.07
CA LYS A 89 -3.08 27.78 1.16
C LYS A 89 -2.08 28.93 0.96
N GLY A 90 -0.80 28.62 0.71
CA GLY A 90 0.25 29.65 0.55
C GLY A 90 0.08 30.55 -0.68
N LYS A 91 -0.56 30.08 -1.76
CA LYS A 91 -0.86 30.93 -2.93
C LYS A 91 -2.07 31.85 -2.71
N LEU A 92 -2.99 31.42 -1.87
CA LEU A 92 -4.31 32.03 -1.70
C LEU A 92 -4.40 33.05 -0.57
N ASP A 93 -3.45 33.01 0.39
CA ASP A 93 -3.30 33.99 1.47
C ASP A 93 -3.14 35.45 0.97
N ASN A 94 -2.78 35.60 -0.31
CA ASN A 94 -2.64 36.91 -0.96
C ASN A 94 -3.97 37.52 -1.47
N GLN A 95 -5.11 36.81 -1.49
CA GLN A 95 -6.32 37.35 -2.17
C GLN A 95 -7.68 37.32 -1.47
N ASP A 96 -8.07 36.45 -0.52
CA ASP A 96 -9.50 36.43 -0.13
C ASP A 96 -9.84 35.95 1.30
N LYS A 97 -10.50 36.83 2.07
CA LYS A 97 -11.06 36.56 3.42
C LYS A 97 -12.13 35.44 3.43
N ASN A 98 -12.76 35.16 2.30
CA ASN A 98 -13.80 34.11 2.20
C ASN A 98 -13.20 32.69 2.15
N MET A 99 -11.95 32.54 1.70
CA MET A 99 -11.26 31.26 1.62
C MET A 99 -10.71 30.80 2.97
N GLU A 100 -10.43 31.73 3.88
CA GLU A 100 -10.01 31.43 5.26
C GLU A 100 -11.04 30.55 6.00
N ILE A 101 -12.34 30.81 5.77
CA ILE A 101 -13.44 30.02 6.33
C ILE A 101 -13.45 28.59 5.79
N VAL A 102 -13.22 28.42 4.49
CA VAL A 102 -13.18 27.10 3.83
C VAL A 102 -11.99 26.28 4.37
N PHE A 103 -10.82 26.91 4.52
CA PHE A 103 -9.65 26.24 5.09
C PHE A 103 -9.82 25.86 6.55
N ARG A 104 -10.49 26.70 7.36
CA ARG A 104 -10.82 26.36 8.75
C ARG A 104 -11.70 25.11 8.85
N TYR A 105 -12.70 24.97 7.98
CA TYR A 105 -13.54 23.76 7.95
C TYR A 105 -12.80 22.52 7.44
N LEU A 106 -11.89 22.69 6.48
CA LEU A 106 -10.99 21.62 6.02
C LEU A 106 -10.07 21.13 7.15
N ASP A 107 -9.51 22.05 7.94
CA ASP A 107 -8.66 21.73 9.08
C ASP A 107 -9.45 20.99 10.17
N GLU A 108 -10.68 21.42 10.45
CA GLU A 108 -11.57 20.73 11.41
C GLU A 108 -11.94 19.30 10.95
N LEU A 109 -12.07 19.07 9.64
CA LEU A 109 -12.31 17.74 9.09
C LEU A 109 -11.07 16.83 9.18
N LEU A 110 -9.88 17.38 8.92
CA LEU A 110 -8.60 16.66 9.06
C LEU A 110 -8.32 16.28 10.51
N GLU A 111 -8.66 17.13 11.48
CA GLU A 111 -8.50 16.84 12.92
C GLU A 111 -9.49 15.79 13.45
N LYS A 112 -10.64 15.61 12.79
CA LYS A 112 -11.71 14.73 13.28
C LYS A 112 -11.37 13.23 13.19
N GLU A 113 -10.40 12.85 12.35
CA GLU A 113 -9.94 11.47 12.24
C GLU A 113 -9.08 11.01 13.44
N GLU A 114 -8.54 11.94 14.24
CA GLU A 114 -7.64 11.63 15.37
C GLU A 114 -8.33 11.59 16.74
N LYS A 115 -9.66 11.54 16.83
CA LYS A 115 -10.32 11.38 18.14
C LYS A 115 -10.02 9.97 18.67
N PRO A 116 -9.26 9.81 19.78
CA PRO A 116 -9.02 8.50 20.35
C PRO A 116 -10.37 7.89 20.70
N ALA A 117 -10.58 6.64 20.30
CA ALA A 117 -11.80 5.91 20.61
C ALA A 117 -12.13 6.10 22.10
N PRO A 118 -13.40 6.40 22.46
CA PRO A 118 -13.76 6.64 23.86
C PRO A 118 -13.26 5.48 24.71
N LYS A 119 -12.58 5.79 25.83
CA LYS A 119 -12.06 4.78 26.76
C LYS A 119 -13.17 3.77 27.03
N ARG A 120 -12.95 2.51 26.60
CA ARG A 120 -13.92 1.44 26.83
C ARG A 120 -14.26 1.40 28.31
N THR A 121 -15.55 1.39 28.62
CA THR A 121 -16.03 1.12 29.97
C THR A 121 -15.43 -0.21 30.44
N ARG A 122 -14.65 -0.19 31.52
CA ARG A 122 -14.15 -1.42 32.16
C ARG A 122 -15.37 -2.25 32.56
N ILE A 123 -15.46 -3.48 32.04
CA ILE A 123 -16.47 -4.46 32.41
C ILE A 123 -15.84 -5.35 33.49
N GLY A 124 -16.43 -5.38 34.69
CA GLY A 124 -15.92 -6.15 35.83
C GLY A 124 -15.84 -5.34 37.12
N PHE A 125 -15.19 -5.91 38.14
CA PHE A 125 -15.02 -5.29 39.46
C PHE A 125 -14.13 -4.04 39.38
N LYS A 126 -14.62 -2.92 39.92
CA LYS A 126 -13.93 -1.63 39.94
C LYS A 126 -13.52 -1.26 41.37
N PRO A 127 -12.28 -1.54 41.78
CA PRO A 127 -11.80 -1.22 43.13
C PRO A 127 -11.63 0.29 43.37
N ASP A 128 -11.62 1.09 42.30
CA ASP A 128 -11.42 2.54 42.34
C ASP A 128 -12.72 3.33 42.67
N GLU A 129 -13.87 2.65 42.78
CA GLU A 129 -15.20 3.27 43.09
C GLU A 129 -15.66 3.02 44.55
N LEU A 130 -14.75 2.64 45.45
CA LEU A 130 -15.00 2.45 46.90
C LEU A 130 -14.60 3.67 47.73
#